data_AF-D0KSV3-F1
#
_entry.id   AF-D0KSV3-F1
#
_cell.length_a   1.000
_cell.length_b   1.000
_cell.length_c   1.000
_cell.angle_alpha   90.00
_cell.angle_beta   90.00
_cell.angle_gamma   90.00
#
_symmetry.space_group_name_H-M   'P 1'
#
loop_
_entity.id
_entity.type
_entity.pdbx_description
1 polymer ?
#
loop_
_entity_poly.entity_id
_entity_poly.type
_entity_poly.pdbx_seq_one_letter_code
_entity_poly.pdbx_strand_id
1 'polypeptide(L)'
;MPQSLKPKSIKLLHYEEKKDDKRIFRQGVTLIEYEGQPSKIIQWSQLIEGDPFGDHEITYRINYGSESELRSFKVKYLGREGDKHRVLIKEGVSGCGTKTKRIENKEVLISDKLYQPYPLQQKNEEGRDPNPIE
;
A
#
# COMPACT_ATOMS: atom_id res chain seq x y z
N MET A 1 23.41 15.84 5.46
CA MET A 1 22.32 14.85 5.43
C MET A 1 21.26 15.37 4.46
N PRO A 2 20.81 14.63 3.44
CA PRO A 2 19.70 15.14 2.63
C PRO A 2 18.45 15.15 3.51
N GLN A 3 17.87 16.33 3.71
CA GLN A 3 16.58 16.45 4.37
C GLN A 3 15.57 15.57 3.63
N SER A 4 14.83 14.76 4.38
CA SER A 4 13.68 14.04 3.84
C SER A 4 12.68 15.10 3.36
N LEU A 5 12.61 15.29 2.04
CA LEU A 5 11.67 16.23 1.44
C LEU A 5 10.26 15.68 1.61
N LYS A 6 9.43 16.45 2.30
CA LYS A 6 8.01 16.13 2.46
C LYS A 6 7.35 16.27 1.08
N PRO A 7 6.60 15.25 0.60
CA PRO A 7 5.88 15.37 -0.65
C PRO A 7 4.80 16.45 -0.54
N LYS A 8 4.66 17.25 -1.59
CA LYS A 8 3.57 18.24 -1.78
C LYS A 8 2.25 17.52 -2.04
N SER A 9 2.28 16.52 -2.92
CA SER A 9 1.10 15.73 -3.28
C SER A 9 1.51 14.30 -3.63
N ILE A 10 0.58 13.37 -3.42
CA ILE A 10 0.70 11.96 -3.81
C ILE A 10 -0.59 11.62 -4.57
N LYS A 11 -0.45 11.23 -5.84
CA LYS A 11 -1.58 10.92 -6.74
C LYS A 11 -1.44 9.50 -7.27
N LEU A 12 -2.47 8.68 -7.11
CA LEU A 12 -2.55 7.36 -7.74
C LEU A 12 -2.99 7.56 -9.19
N LEU A 13 -2.09 7.30 -10.14
CA LEU A 13 -2.34 7.47 -11.58
C LEU A 13 -3.01 6.25 -12.20
N HIS A 14 -2.65 5.06 -11.71
CA HIS A 14 -3.20 3.79 -12.20
C HIS A 14 -3.31 2.80 -11.04
N TYR A 15 -4.34 1.96 -11.08
CA TYR A 15 -4.55 0.89 -10.13
C TYR A 15 -5.27 -0.28 -10.78
N GLU A 16 -4.75 -1.47 -10.55
CA GLU A 16 -5.40 -2.72 -10.89
C GLU A 16 -5.37 -3.67 -9.70
N GLU A 17 -6.45 -4.42 -9.55
CA GLU A 17 -6.55 -5.54 -8.63
C GLU A 17 -7.00 -6.79 -9.38
N LYS A 18 -6.35 -7.91 -9.10
CA LYS A 18 -6.75 -9.24 -9.55
C LYS A 18 -6.89 -10.12 -8.32
N LYS A 19 -8.00 -10.83 -8.24
CA LYS A 19 -8.25 -11.81 -7.18
C LYS A 19 -8.36 -13.19 -7.78
N ASP A 20 -7.72 -14.13 -7.09
CA ASP A 20 -7.89 -15.57 -7.23
C ASP A 20 -8.22 -16.13 -5.84
N ASP A 21 -8.73 -17.35 -5.73
CA ASP A 21 -9.37 -17.90 -4.53
C ASP A 21 -8.56 -17.72 -3.23
N LYS A 22 -7.23 -17.67 -3.31
CA LYS A 22 -6.31 -17.49 -2.16
C LYS A 22 -5.31 -16.35 -2.30
N ARG A 23 -5.43 -15.55 -3.37
CA ARG A 23 -4.41 -14.56 -3.74
C ARG A 23 -5.06 -13.25 -4.16
N ILE A 24 -4.58 -12.17 -3.58
CA ILE A 24 -4.94 -10.81 -4.00
C ILE A 24 -3.67 -10.19 -4.57
N PHE A 25 -3.68 -9.90 -5.86
CA PHE A 25 -2.62 -9.16 -6.52
C PHE A 25 -3.09 -7.75 -6.84
N ARG A 26 -2.31 -6.76 -6.43
CA ARG A 26 -2.54 -5.35 -6.70
C ARG A 26 -1.32 -4.77 -7.37
N GLN A 27 -1.55 -3.84 -8.27
CA GLN A 27 -0.49 -3.01 -8.82
C GLN A 27 -0.98 -1.60 -9.02
N GLY A 28 -0.05 -0.66 -8.98
CA GLY A 28 -0.38 0.72 -9.22
C GLY A 28 0.82 1.55 -9.64
N VAL A 29 0.49 2.74 -10.15
CA VAL A 29 1.44 3.77 -10.50
C VAL A 29 1.11 5.01 -9.69
N THR A 30 2.05 5.51 -8.92
CA THR A 30 1.86 6.68 -8.07
C THR A 30 2.80 7.80 -8.50
N LEU A 31 2.27 9.00 -8.71
CA LEU A 31 3.02 10.24 -8.87
C LEU A 31 3.20 10.91 -7.51
N ILE A 32 4.43 11.27 -7.19
CA ILE A 32 4.80 12.02 -6.00
C ILE A 32 5.38 13.35 -6.45
N GLU A 33 4.69 14.44 -6.11
CA GLU A 33 5.13 15.81 -6.40
C GLU A 33 5.85 16.37 -5.16
N TYR A 34 7.00 17.02 -5.36
CA TYR A 34 7.75 17.69 -4.31
C TYR A 34 7.79 19.20 -4.58
N GLU A 35 7.85 20.01 -3.52
CA GLU A 35 8.05 21.45 -3.70
C GLU A 35 9.48 21.74 -4.17
N GLY A 36 9.61 22.51 -5.26
CA GLY A 36 10.91 22.93 -5.79
C GLY A 36 11.80 21.81 -6.35
N GLN A 37 11.25 20.60 -6.56
CA GLN A 37 12.00 19.46 -7.12
C GLN A 37 11.19 18.71 -8.18
N PRO A 38 11.87 17.95 -9.07
CA PRO A 38 11.20 17.08 -10.02
C PRO A 38 10.31 16.05 -9.33
N SER A 39 9.12 15.85 -9.89
CA SER A 39 8.20 14.81 -9.46
C SER A 39 8.78 13.41 -9.74
N LYS A 40 8.35 12.43 -8.94
CA LYS A 40 8.74 11.02 -9.11
C LYS A 40 7.52 10.18 -9.45
N ILE A 41 7.67 9.28 -10.42
CA ILE A 41 6.70 8.21 -10.68
C ILE A 41 7.26 6.92 -10.10
N ILE A 42 6.45 6.23 -9.30
CA ILE A 42 6.78 4.93 -8.73
C ILE A 42 5.78 3.90 -9.23
N GLN A 43 6.27 2.72 -9.57
CA GLN A 43 5.42 1.58 -9.87
C GLN A 43 5.50 0.62 -8.70
N TRP A 44 4.38 0.10 -8.24
CA TRP A 44 4.37 -0.82 -7.11
C TRP A 44 3.43 -1.99 -7.40
N SER A 45 3.73 -3.13 -6.78
CA SER A 45 2.81 -4.25 -6.69
C SER A 45 2.77 -4.81 -5.29
N GLN A 46 1.63 -5.39 -4.94
CA GLN A 46 1.39 -6.06 -3.67
C GLN A 46 0.73 -7.41 -3.99
N LEU A 47 1.29 -8.48 -3.44
CA LEU A 47 0.70 -9.81 -3.43
C LEU A 47 0.35 -10.16 -1.99
N ILE A 48 -0.90 -10.56 -1.75
CA ILE A 48 -1.37 -11.10 -0.47
C ILE A 48 -1.75 -12.55 -0.73
N GLU A 49 -1.15 -13.48 0.01
CA GLU A 49 -1.44 -14.91 -0.07
C GLU A 49 -1.94 -15.42 1.29
N GLY A 50 -3.02 -16.19 1.29
CA GLY A 50 -3.66 -16.69 2.52
C GLY A 50 -4.91 -15.90 2.90
N ASP A 51 -5.35 -16.04 4.15
CA ASP A 51 -6.54 -15.35 4.66
C ASP A 51 -6.15 -13.97 5.22
N PRO A 52 -6.61 -12.86 4.62
CA PRO A 52 -6.31 -11.52 5.13
C PRO A 52 -6.85 -11.26 6.54
N PHE A 53 -7.85 -12.02 6.99
CA PHE A 53 -8.37 -11.98 8.37
C PHE A 53 -7.88 -13.16 9.24
N GLY A 54 -6.89 -13.91 8.75
CA GLY A 54 -6.21 -14.97 9.45
C GLY A 54 -4.70 -14.85 9.29
N ASP A 55 -4.04 -15.98 9.01
CA ASP A 55 -2.63 -16.02 8.65
C ASP A 55 -2.45 -15.76 7.13
N HIS A 56 -1.59 -14.81 6.79
CA HIS A 56 -1.29 -14.44 5.42
C HIS A 56 0.14 -13.91 5.25
N GLU A 57 0.62 -13.92 4.01
CA GLU A 57 1.88 -13.31 3.62
C GLU A 57 1.62 -12.14 2.68
N ILE A 58 2.28 -11.00 2.95
CA ILE A 58 2.22 -9.81 2.12
C ILE A 58 3.59 -9.60 1.50
N THR A 59 3.67 -9.67 0.17
CA THR A 59 4.87 -9.33 -0.59
C THR A 59 4.62 -8.02 -1.33
N TYR A 60 5.49 -7.02 -1.14
CA TYR A 60 5.45 -5.77 -1.88
C TYR A 60 6.71 -5.60 -2.72
N ARG A 61 6.51 -5.06 -3.92
CA ARG A 61 7.58 -4.62 -4.81
C ARG A 61 7.38 -3.15 -5.12
N ILE A 62 8.41 -2.34 -4.99
CA ILE A 62 8.41 -0.95 -5.45
C ILE A 62 9.55 -0.76 -6.43
N ASN A 63 9.23 -0.29 -7.63
CA ASN A 63 10.19 0.01 -8.68
C ASN A 63 10.36 1.53 -8.79
N TYR A 64 11.62 1.97 -8.76
CA TYR A 64 12.06 3.34 -8.91
C TYR A 64 13.04 3.41 -10.09
N GLY A 65 12.52 3.64 -11.30
CA GLY A 65 13.34 3.57 -12.52
C GLY A 65 13.91 2.17 -12.72
N SER A 66 15.24 2.03 -12.73
CA SER A 66 15.92 0.73 -12.87
C SER A 66 16.07 -0.04 -11.54
N GLU A 67 15.83 0.60 -10.41
CA GLU A 67 15.94 -0.03 -9.09
C GLU A 67 14.62 -0.65 -8.66
N SER A 68 14.67 -1.77 -7.94
CA SER A 68 13.48 -2.36 -7.32
C SER A 68 13.75 -2.88 -5.92
N GLU A 69 12.84 -2.60 -5.00
CA GLU A 69 12.84 -3.15 -3.65
C GLU A 69 11.73 -4.18 -3.52
N LEU A 70 12.09 -5.42 -3.16
CA LEU A 70 11.16 -6.53 -2.90
C LEU A 70 11.26 -6.95 -1.43
N ARG A 71 10.11 -7.10 -0.80
CA ARG A 71 10.02 -7.34 0.64
C ARG A 71 8.76 -8.12 0.97
N SER A 72 8.87 -9.01 1.95
CA SER A 72 7.77 -9.88 2.37
C SER A 72 7.58 -9.83 3.88
N PHE A 73 6.32 -9.95 4.31
CA PHE A 73 5.91 -10.02 5.70
C PHE A 73 5.01 -11.22 5.91
N LYS A 74 5.31 -12.06 6.90
CA LYS A 74 4.37 -13.05 7.42
C LYS A 74 3.56 -12.43 8.53
N VAL A 75 2.24 -12.48 8.39
CA VAL A 75 1.30 -11.68 9.14
C VAL A 75 0.18 -12.54 9.70
N LYS A 76 -0.26 -12.23 10.92
CA LYS A 76 -1.47 -12.78 11.51
C LYS A 76 -2.41 -11.64 11.92
N TYR A 77 -3.62 -11.66 11.41
CA TYR A 77 -4.67 -10.76 11.90
C TYR A 77 -5.11 -11.16 13.30
N LEU A 78 -5.22 -10.19 14.22
CA LEU A 78 -5.59 -10.42 15.62
C LEU A 78 -6.96 -9.84 16.00
N GLY A 79 -7.62 -9.12 15.09
CA GLY A 79 -8.90 -8.47 15.34
C GLY A 79 -8.84 -6.95 15.24
N ARG A 80 -9.82 -6.29 15.85
CA ARG A 80 -9.93 -4.82 15.89
C ARG A 80 -9.68 -4.28 17.29
N GLU A 81 -9.14 -3.06 17.33
CA GLU A 81 -9.03 -2.21 18.51
C GLU A 81 -9.55 -0.82 18.12
N GLY A 82 -10.81 -0.53 18.44
CA GLY A 82 -11.49 0.69 17.97
C GLY A 82 -11.60 0.74 16.43
N ASP A 83 -11.10 1.82 15.84
CA ASP A 83 -11.06 2.07 14.39
C ASP A 83 -9.79 1.50 13.69
N LYS A 84 -9.02 0.68 14.41
CA LYS A 84 -7.77 0.08 13.92
C LYS A 84 -7.84 -1.44 13.88
N HIS A 85 -7.14 -1.99 12.90
CA HIS A 85 -6.85 -3.41 12.78
C HIS A 85 -5.58 -3.72 13.58
N ARG A 86 -5.68 -4.70 14.47
CA ARG A 86 -4.56 -5.23 15.23
C ARG A 86 -3.97 -6.42 14.50
N VAL A 87 -2.67 -6.35 14.26
CA VAL A 87 -1.96 -7.27 13.39
C VAL A 87 -0.64 -7.66 14.02
N LEU A 88 -0.28 -8.93 13.98
CA LEU A 88 1.02 -9.44 14.37
C LEU A 88 1.87 -9.69 13.13
N ILE A 89 3.00 -8.98 13.02
CA ILE A 89 4.07 -9.30 12.08
C ILE A 89 4.92 -10.39 12.72
N LYS A 90 4.75 -11.64 12.27
CA LYS A 90 5.54 -12.78 12.73
C LYS A 90 6.97 -12.68 12.24
N GLU A 91 7.15 -12.37 10.96
CA GLU A 91 8.44 -12.21 10.29
C GLU A 91 8.37 -11.09 9.24
N GLY A 92 9.42 -10.31 9.10
CA GLY A 92 9.58 -9.39 7.97
C GLY A 92 10.74 -8.42 8.12
N VAL A 93 10.74 -7.37 7.30
CA VAL A 93 11.85 -6.40 7.23
C VAL A 93 11.30 -4.98 7.18
N SER A 94 11.83 -4.10 8.04
CA SER A 94 11.59 -2.65 7.98
C SER A 94 12.82 -1.89 7.52
N GLY A 95 12.60 -0.64 7.10
CA GLY A 95 13.64 0.24 6.58
C GLY A 95 13.56 0.38 5.07
N CYS A 96 14.39 1.25 4.51
CA CYS A 96 14.47 1.55 3.08
C CYS A 96 15.93 1.50 2.65
N GLY A 97 16.20 0.99 1.44
CA GLY A 97 17.57 0.90 0.92
C GLY A 97 18.46 -0.07 1.70
N THR A 98 19.68 0.36 2.06
CA THR A 98 20.68 -0.49 2.73
C THR A 98 20.51 -0.60 4.25
N LYS A 99 19.66 0.25 4.86
CA LYS A 99 19.42 0.24 6.31
C LYS A 99 18.14 -0.50 6.64
N THR A 100 18.20 -1.82 6.56
CA THR A 100 17.08 -2.69 6.92
C THR A 100 17.25 -3.30 8.31
N LYS A 101 16.13 -3.59 8.96
CA LYS A 101 16.08 -4.34 10.23
C LYS A 101 15.03 -5.44 10.14
N ARG A 102 15.42 -6.64 10.56
CA ARG A 102 14.48 -7.76 10.74
C ARG A 102 13.47 -7.39 11.82
N ILE A 103 12.21 -7.71 11.57
CA ILE A 103 11.10 -7.59 12.51
C ILE A 103 10.60 -9.00 12.78
N GLU A 104 10.42 -9.32 14.05
CA GLU A 104 9.80 -10.57 14.48
C GLU A 104 8.84 -10.30 15.62
N ASN A 105 7.72 -11.02 15.61
CA ASN A 105 6.67 -10.98 16.64
C ASN A 105 6.30 -9.57 17.10
N LYS A 106 6.12 -8.65 16.13
CA LYS A 106 5.77 -7.27 16.41
C LYS A 106 4.30 -7.03 16.13
N GLU A 107 3.57 -6.60 17.15
CA GLU A 107 2.21 -6.12 16.97
C GLU A 107 2.19 -4.68 16.45
N VAL A 108 1.26 -4.42 15.53
CA VAL A 108 1.01 -3.11 14.94
C VAL A 108 -0.48 -2.85 14.87
N LEU A 109 -0.85 -1.60 15.10
CA LEU A 109 -2.20 -1.09 14.88
C LEU A 109 -2.22 -0.32 13.55
N ILE A 110 -3.04 -0.78 12.63
CA ILE A 110 -3.17 -0.20 11.29
C ILE A 110 -4.58 0.39 11.18
N SER A 111 -4.70 1.67 10.86
CA SER A 111 -6.01 2.30 10.64
C SER A 111 -6.79 1.57 9.55
N ASP A 112 -8.12 1.51 9.67
CA ASP A 112 -9.01 0.90 8.67
C ASP A 112 -8.75 1.38 7.23
N LYS A 113 -8.41 2.67 7.06
CA LYS A 113 -8.07 3.27 5.77
C LYS A 113 -6.83 2.66 5.10
N LEU A 114 -5.93 2.07 5.88
CA LEU A 114 -4.66 1.51 5.42
C LEU A 114 -4.68 -0.02 5.43
N TYR A 115 -5.50 -0.63 6.29
CA TYR A 115 -5.71 -2.07 6.32
C TYR A 115 -6.85 -2.45 5.39
N GLN A 116 -6.56 -2.44 4.09
CA GLN A 116 -7.55 -2.74 3.07
C GLN A 116 -7.32 -4.13 2.47
N PRO A 117 -7.83 -5.21 3.07
CA PRO A 117 -7.82 -6.53 2.44
C PRO A 117 -8.82 -6.62 1.27
N TYR A 118 -9.72 -5.65 1.14
CA TYR A 118 -10.68 -5.54 0.04
C TYR A 118 -10.25 -4.44 -0.96
N PRO A 119 -10.74 -4.48 -2.21
CA PRO A 119 -10.46 -3.47 -3.21
C PRO A 119 -10.84 -2.09 -2.68
N LEU A 120 -10.02 -1.10 -3.04
CA LEU A 120 -10.43 0.30 -2.93
C LEU A 120 -11.76 0.43 -3.67
N GLN A 121 -12.84 0.69 -2.95
CA GLN A 121 -14.05 1.20 -3.58
C GLN A 121 -13.63 2.51 -4.25
N GLN A 122 -13.55 2.51 -5.58
CA GLN A 122 -13.47 3.74 -6.33
C GLN A 122 -14.71 4.53 -5.90
N LYS A 123 -14.51 5.70 -5.29
CA LYS A 123 -15.57 6.70 -5.27
C LYS A 123 -15.86 6.96 -6.74
N ASN A 124 -16.95 6.39 -7.24
CA ASN A 124 -17.61 6.98 -8.40
C ASN A 124 -17.95 8.40 -7.95
N GLU A 125 -17.26 9.40 -8.52
CA GLU A 125 -17.87 10.71 -8.64
C GLU A 125 -19.06 10.50 -9.57
N GLU A 126 -20.22 10.15 -8.99
CA GLU A 126 -21.49 10.20 -9.70
C GLU A 126 -21.64 11.62 -10.27
N GLY A 127 -21.91 11.66 -11.57
CA GLY A 127 -21.84 12.82 -12.42
C GLY A 127 -22.51 14.07 -11.83
N ARG A 128 -21.74 15.16 -11.77
CA ARG A 128 -22.31 16.46 -12.09
C ARG A 128 -22.56 16.47 -13.59
N ASP A 129 -23.81 16.26 -13.98
CA ASP A 129 -24.29 16.72 -15.28
C ASP A 129 -24.34 18.26 -15.22
N PRO A 130 -23.56 19.01 -16.03
CA PRO A 130 -23.80 20.42 -16.19
C PRO A 130 -24.77 20.63 -17.35
N ASN A 131 -25.96 21.07 -16.99
CA ASN A 131 -27.01 21.71 -17.79
C ASN A 131 -28.11 20.84 -18.41
N PRO A 132 -29.39 21.19 -18.16
CA PRO A 132 -30.47 20.84 -19.06
C PRO A 132 -30.35 21.72 -20.32
N ILE A 133 -30.43 21.10 -21.49
CA ILE A 133 -30.70 21.83 -22.72
C ILE A 133 -32.21 22.15 -22.72
N GLU A 134 -32.52 23.42 -22.96
CA GLU A 134 -33.86 24.03 -23.05
C GLU A 134 -34.84 23.27 -23.96
#